data_AF-A0A257JRN8-F1
#
_entry.id   AF-A0A257JRN8-F1
#
_cell.length_a   1.000
_cell.length_b   1.000
_cell.length_c   1.000
_cell.angle_alpha   90.00
_cell.angle_beta   90.00
_cell.angle_gamma   90.00
#
_symmetry.space_group_name_H-M   'P 1'
#
loop_
_entity.id
_entity.type
_entity.pdbx_description
1 polymer ?
#
loop_
_entity_poly.entity_id
_entity_poly.type
_entity_poly.pdbx_seq_one_letter_code
_entity_poly.pdbx_strand_id
1 'polypeptide(L)'
;MNWVMTRAFHPVRFQKGEPFAHIFPVNLAGIEQIKPEFKPYETEDNLKESYEAWQDSRNNFNNELEIPDSQARKDKWQKAYFQGLGPDAKPTQKARHWTKLDVQPWPGSKAKKK
;
A
#
# COMPACT_ATOMS: atom_id res chain seq x y z
N MET A 1 -2.80 5.05 -6.23
CA MET A 1 -2.74 5.19 -7.70
C MET A 1 -4.05 5.81 -8.13
N ASN A 2 -4.05 6.98 -8.78
CA ASN A 2 -5.30 7.60 -9.24
C ASN A 2 -5.85 6.77 -10.42
N TRP A 3 -7.12 6.36 -10.35
CA TRP A 3 -7.84 5.57 -11.37
C TRP A 3 -7.92 6.26 -12.74
N VAL A 4 -7.66 7.57 -12.80
CA VAL A 4 -7.69 8.38 -14.03
C VAL A 4 -6.37 8.29 -14.82
N MET A 5 -5.25 7.96 -14.16
CA MET A 5 -3.93 7.90 -14.80
C MET A 5 -3.59 6.48 -15.24
N THR A 6 -3.98 6.12 -16.46
CA THR A 6 -3.90 4.73 -16.96
C THR A 6 -2.68 4.43 -17.83
N ARG A 7 -1.83 5.43 -18.14
CA ARG A 7 -0.67 5.28 -19.04
C ARG A 7 0.57 5.96 -18.51
N ALA A 8 1.72 5.27 -18.60
CA ALA A 8 3.01 5.84 -18.26
C ALA A 8 3.40 6.96 -19.24
N PHE A 9 4.09 7.98 -18.73
CA PHE A 9 4.63 9.13 -19.50
C PHE A 9 3.60 9.91 -20.32
N HIS A 10 2.31 9.78 -20.01
CA HIS A 10 1.26 10.51 -20.72
C HIS A 10 1.07 11.91 -20.11
N PRO A 11 1.15 13.00 -20.91
CA PRO A 11 0.87 14.33 -20.41
C PRO A 11 -0.59 14.46 -19.96
N VAL A 12 -0.80 14.89 -18.72
CA VAL A 12 -2.13 15.17 -18.16
C VAL A 12 -2.22 16.66 -17.83
N ARG A 13 -3.32 17.30 -18.21
CA ARG A 13 -3.60 18.71 -17.91
C ARG A 13 -4.73 18.76 -16.89
N PHE A 14 -4.56 19.59 -15.85
CA PHE A 14 -5.59 19.89 -14.87
C PHE A 14 -6.13 21.30 -15.05
N GLN A 15 -7.42 21.49 -14.84
CA GLN A 15 -8.05 22.80 -14.78
C GLN A 15 -8.02 23.35 -13.35
N LYS A 16 -8.19 24.67 -13.22
CA LYS A 16 -8.31 25.31 -11.91
C LYS A 16 -9.52 24.74 -11.16
N GLY A 17 -9.29 24.16 -9.99
CA GLY A 17 -10.33 23.55 -9.16
C GLY A 17 -10.58 22.06 -9.43
N GLU A 18 -9.88 21.46 -10.39
CA GLU A 18 -10.01 20.04 -10.69
C GLU A 18 -9.29 19.18 -9.63
N PRO A 19 -9.99 18.24 -8.96
CA PRO A 19 -9.37 17.36 -7.97
C PRO A 19 -8.53 16.28 -8.66
N PHE A 20 -7.21 16.27 -8.41
CA PHE A 20 -6.28 15.30 -8.99
C PHE A 20 -5.72 14.28 -7.98
N ALA A 21 -5.92 14.53 -6.69
CA ALA A 21 -5.52 13.64 -5.61
C ALA A 21 -6.43 13.84 -4.39
N HIS A 22 -6.61 12.77 -3.63
CA HIS A 22 -7.22 12.81 -2.31
C HIS A 22 -6.13 12.59 -1.26
N ILE A 23 -5.99 13.53 -0.33
CA ILE A 23 -5.06 13.41 0.80
C ILE A 23 -5.86 12.90 1.99
N PHE A 24 -5.59 11.66 2.40
CA PHE A 24 -6.20 11.04 3.57
C PHE A 24 -5.14 10.84 4.65
N PRO A 25 -4.97 11.79 5.59
CA PRO A 25 -4.00 11.63 6.67
C PRO A 25 -4.47 10.51 7.62
N VAL A 26 -3.58 9.56 7.90
CA VAL A 26 -3.85 8.49 8.87
C VAL A 26 -2.96 8.68 10.09
N ASN A 27 -3.55 8.57 11.27
CA ASN A 27 -2.79 8.61 12.51
C ASN A 27 -2.08 7.26 12.72
N LEU A 28 -0.76 7.25 12.54
CA LEU A 28 0.08 6.06 12.71
C LEU A 28 -0.03 5.47 14.13
N ALA A 29 -0.13 6.30 15.17
CA ALA A 29 -0.28 5.84 16.55
C ALA A 29 -1.63 5.16 16.79
N GLY A 30 -2.67 5.51 16.01
CA GLY A 30 -3.96 4.83 16.04
C GLY A 30 -3.88 3.42 15.45
N ILE A 31 -3.06 3.21 14.42
CA ILE A 31 -2.91 1.90 13.76
C ILE A 31 -2.36 0.85 14.74
N GLU A 32 -1.43 1.22 15.62
CA GLU A 32 -0.84 0.31 16.61
C GLU A 32 -1.85 -0.18 17.67
N GLN A 33 -3.01 0.48 17.77
CA GLN A 33 -4.10 0.14 18.70
C GLN A 33 -5.18 -0.73 18.06
N ILE A 34 -5.21 -0.84 16.73
CA ILE A 34 -6.21 -1.62 16.00
C ILE A 34 -5.99 -3.11 16.31
N LYS A 35 -7.05 -3.78 16.75
CA LYS A 35 -7.07 -5.22 16.98
C LYS A 35 -7.68 -5.91 15.77
N PRO A 36 -6.92 -6.73 15.04
CA PRO A 36 -7.48 -7.49 13.94
C PRO A 36 -8.37 -8.63 14.46
N GLU A 37 -9.42 -8.96 13.71
CA GLU A 37 -10.33 -10.08 13.97
C GLU A 37 -10.43 -10.97 12.74
N PHE A 38 -10.54 -12.28 12.96
CA PHE A 38 -10.82 -13.24 11.88
C PHE A 38 -12.32 -13.55 11.87
N LYS A 39 -12.95 -13.38 10.72
CA LYS A 39 -14.34 -13.81 10.48
C LYS A 39 -14.36 -14.66 9.21
N PRO A 40 -14.96 -15.87 9.24
CA PRO A 40 -15.17 -16.66 8.04
C PRO A 40 -16.03 -15.87 7.05
N TYR A 41 -15.68 -15.86 5.77
CA TYR A 41 -16.45 -15.10 4.78
C TYR A 41 -17.83 -15.74 4.52
N GLU A 42 -18.04 -16.98 4.94
CA GLU A 42 -19.34 -17.68 4.93
C GLU A 42 -20.35 -17.07 5.90
N THR A 43 -19.92 -16.21 6.84
CA THR A 43 -20.83 -15.52 7.76
C THR A 43 -21.48 -14.28 7.16
N GLU A 44 -21.09 -13.89 5.94
CA GLU A 44 -21.62 -12.71 5.24
C GLU A 44 -22.27 -13.16 3.93
N ASP A 45 -23.55 -12.87 3.77
CA ASP A 45 -24.31 -13.28 2.59
C ASP A 45 -23.70 -12.71 1.30
N ASN A 46 -23.56 -13.56 0.28
CA ASN A 46 -23.00 -13.23 -1.04
C ASN A 46 -21.50 -12.87 -1.07
N LEU A 47 -20.79 -12.85 0.07
CA LEU A 47 -19.37 -12.53 0.11
C LEU A 47 -18.52 -13.64 -0.52
N LYS A 48 -18.91 -14.91 -0.30
CA LYS A 48 -18.26 -16.08 -0.90
C LYS A 48 -18.27 -16.05 -2.42
N GLU A 49 -19.46 -15.89 -3.02
CA GLU A 49 -19.63 -15.89 -4.47
C GLU A 49 -18.86 -14.73 -5.12
N SER A 50 -18.92 -13.55 -4.49
CA SER A 50 -18.16 -12.36 -4.91
C SER A 50 -16.65 -12.59 -4.83
N TYR A 51 -16.18 -13.27 -3.78
CA TYR A 51 -14.78 -13.62 -3.61
C TYR A 51 -14.30 -14.63 -4.66
N GLU A 52 -15.06 -15.70 -4.92
CA GLU A 52 -14.74 -16.72 -5.92
C GLU A 52 -14.67 -16.12 -7.32
N ALA A 53 -15.66 -15.30 -7.71
CA ALA A 53 -15.67 -14.60 -8.99
C ALA A 53 -14.47 -13.65 -9.16
N TRP A 54 -14.10 -12.93 -8.08
CA TRP A 54 -12.91 -12.08 -8.07
C TRP A 54 -11.62 -12.89 -8.20
N GLN A 55 -11.50 -14.00 -7.46
CA GLN A 55 -10.33 -14.88 -7.46
C GLN A 55 -10.06 -15.44 -8.87
N ASP A 56 -11.09 -15.92 -9.55
CA ASP A 56 -10.98 -16.49 -10.91
C ASP A 56 -10.55 -15.41 -11.91
N SER A 57 -11.12 -14.21 -11.83
CA SER A 57 -10.71 -13.06 -12.64
C SER A 57 -9.24 -12.69 -12.41
N ARG A 58 -8.78 -12.71 -11.15
CA ARG A 58 -7.41 -12.36 -10.79
C ARG A 58 -6.39 -13.39 -11.26
N ASN A 59 -6.72 -14.67 -11.16
CA ASN A 59 -5.86 -15.76 -11.62
C ASN A 59 -5.67 -15.69 -13.14
N ASN A 60 -6.74 -15.46 -13.89
CA ASN A 60 -6.66 -15.28 -15.35
C ASN A 60 -5.78 -14.07 -15.72
N PHE A 61 -5.98 -12.92 -15.05
CA PHE A 61 -5.16 -11.73 -15.28
C PHE A 61 -3.68 -11.92 -14.93
N ASN A 62 -3.36 -12.67 -13.87
CA ASN A 62 -1.96 -12.93 -13.49
C ASN A 62 -1.26 -13.85 -14.49
N ASN A 63 -1.96 -14.84 -15.03
CA ASN A 63 -1.43 -15.72 -16.07
C ASN A 63 -1.08 -14.94 -17.36
N GLU A 64 -1.69 -13.78 -17.57
CA GLU A 64 -1.47 -12.90 -18.74
C GLU A 64 -0.30 -11.91 -18.57
N LEU A 65 0.32 -11.82 -17.38
CA LEU A 65 1.34 -10.82 -17.04
C LEU A 65 2.81 -11.29 -17.18
N GLU A 66 3.08 -12.47 -17.73
CA GLU A 66 4.43 -13.09 -17.76
C GLU A 66 5.44 -12.53 -18.80
N ILE A 67 5.41 -11.22 -19.14
CA ILE A 67 6.36 -10.61 -20.11
C ILE A 67 7.33 -9.64 -19.40
N PRO A 68 8.65 -9.93 -19.28
CA PRO A 68 9.62 -9.11 -18.55
C PRO A 68 10.44 -8.14 -19.42
N ASP A 69 10.70 -6.92 -18.90
CA ASP A 69 12.03 -6.26 -18.73
C ASP A 69 11.97 -4.72 -18.83
N SER A 70 12.29 -4.01 -17.74
CA SER A 70 12.52 -2.55 -17.80
C SER A 70 13.65 -2.06 -16.90
N GLN A 71 14.28 -0.96 -17.36
CA GLN A 71 15.52 -0.39 -16.83
C GLN A 71 15.37 0.29 -15.46
N ALA A 72 14.15 0.43 -14.92
CA ALA A 72 13.87 1.06 -13.63
C ALA A 72 14.42 0.28 -12.41
N ARG A 73 14.95 -0.92 -12.61
CA ARG A 73 15.54 -1.78 -11.56
C ARG A 73 16.93 -1.33 -11.10
N LYS A 74 17.63 -0.44 -11.84
CA LYS A 74 19.05 -0.10 -11.58
C LYS A 74 19.26 1.10 -10.66
N ASP A 75 18.30 2.02 -10.53
CA ASP A 75 18.50 3.29 -9.81
C ASP A 75 18.20 3.23 -8.32
N LYS A 76 18.24 2.03 -7.71
CA LYS A 76 18.06 1.74 -6.27
C LYS A 76 17.42 2.90 -5.52
N TRP A 77 16.09 2.91 -5.49
CA TRP A 77 15.25 3.83 -4.71
C TRP A 77 16.01 4.41 -3.50
N GLN A 78 16.29 5.72 -3.53
CA GLN A 78 17.02 6.38 -2.46
C GLN A 78 16.15 6.33 -1.19
N LYS A 79 16.48 5.40 -0.29
CA LYS A 79 15.73 5.12 0.95
C LYS A 79 15.87 6.22 2.01
N ALA A 80 16.65 7.28 1.74
CA ALA A 80 16.89 8.36 2.70
C ALA A 80 15.58 8.95 3.23
N TYR A 81 14.63 9.28 2.35
CA TYR A 81 13.29 9.73 2.75
C TYR A 81 12.53 8.67 3.57
N PHE A 82 12.54 7.41 3.14
CA PHE A 82 11.90 6.30 3.86
C PHE A 82 12.50 6.08 5.26
N GLN A 83 13.77 6.41 5.45
CA GLN A 83 14.50 6.28 6.72
C GLN A 83 14.43 7.55 7.58
N GLY A 84 13.81 8.63 7.11
CA GLY A 84 13.74 9.90 7.84
C GLY A 84 15.04 10.68 7.84
N LEU A 85 15.90 10.43 6.84
CA LEU A 85 17.17 11.12 6.66
C LEU A 85 16.97 12.34 5.76
N GLY A 86 17.58 13.45 6.16
CA GLY A 86 17.69 14.66 5.36
C GLY A 86 18.66 14.50 4.18
N PRO A 87 18.75 15.51 3.30
CA PRO A 87 19.67 15.50 2.17
C PRO A 87 21.16 15.36 2.55
N ASP A 88 21.50 15.66 3.80
CA ASP A 88 22.83 15.48 4.40
C ASP A 88 23.04 14.08 5.02
N ALA A 89 22.12 13.15 4.77
CA ALA A 89 22.06 11.81 5.34
C ALA A 89 21.96 11.77 6.89
N LYS A 90 21.58 12.88 7.54
CA LYS A 90 21.36 12.92 8.99
C LYS A 90 19.88 12.77 9.32
N PRO A 91 19.53 12.23 10.51
CA PRO A 91 18.14 12.18 10.95
C PRO A 91 17.52 13.59 10.96
N THR A 92 16.32 13.72 10.38
CA THR A 92 15.59 14.99 10.47
C THR A 92 15.21 15.28 11.93
N GLN A 93 15.29 16.54 12.35
CA GLN A 93 15.03 16.96 13.73
C GLN A 93 13.53 17.00 14.10
N LYS A 94 12.63 16.63 13.18
CA LYS A 94 11.18 16.72 13.37
C LYS A 94 10.61 15.36 13.77
N ALA A 95 10.25 15.22 15.04
CA ALA A 95 9.52 14.09 15.61
C ALA A 95 10.17 12.71 15.36
N ARG A 96 9.55 11.65 15.90
CA ARG A 96 9.94 10.27 15.62
C ARG A 96 9.55 9.93 14.18
N HIS A 97 10.51 9.54 13.35
CA HIS A 97 10.23 8.98 12.02
C HIS A 97 9.91 7.48 12.14
N TRP A 98 8.68 7.09 11.82
CA TRP A 98 8.27 5.68 11.84
C TRP A 98 8.73 4.97 10.56
N THR A 99 9.78 4.16 10.67
CA THR A 99 10.18 3.22 9.61
C THR A 99 9.44 1.88 9.70
N LYS A 100 8.87 1.58 10.87
CA LYS A 100 8.13 0.37 11.17
C LYS A 100 7.06 0.66 12.24
N LEU A 101 5.88 0.06 12.08
CA LEU A 101 4.78 0.09 13.04
C LEU A 101 4.79 -1.18 13.91
N ASP A 102 4.45 -1.03 15.18
CA ASP A 102 4.28 -2.16 16.10
C ASP A 102 2.80 -2.55 16.26
N VAL A 103 2.24 -3.14 15.22
CA VAL A 103 0.82 -3.52 15.12
C VAL A 103 0.45 -4.70 16.02
N GLN A 104 -0.81 -4.78 16.44
CA GLN A 104 -1.32 -5.92 17.19
C GLN A 104 -1.26 -7.20 16.34
N PRO A 105 -0.92 -8.36 16.94
CA PRO A 105 -0.88 -9.62 16.21
C PRO A 105 -2.30 -10.07 15.82
N TRP A 106 -2.39 -10.81 14.71
CA TRP A 106 -3.61 -11.53 14.36
C TRP A 106 -3.92 -12.60 15.42
N PRO A 107 -5.20 -12.80 15.79
CA PRO A 107 -5.60 -13.95 16.58
C PRO A 107 -5.11 -15.26 15.94
N GLY A 108 -4.42 -16.10 16.71
CA GLY A 108 -3.83 -17.36 16.21
C GLY A 108 -2.48 -17.22 15.50
N SER A 109 -1.93 -16.02 15.36
CA SER A 109 -0.58 -15.82 14.83
C SER A 109 0.47 -16.45 15.75
N LYS A 110 1.37 -17.27 15.17
CA LYS A 110 2.56 -17.78 15.85
C LYS A 110 3.72 -16.77 15.88
N ALA A 111 3.57 -15.62 15.23
CA ALA A 111 4.62 -14.60 15.18
C ALA A 111 4.68 -13.86 16.52
N LYS A 112 5.81 -13.97 17.22
CA LYS A 112 6.09 -13.16 18.41
C LYS A 112 6.29 -11.70 18.00
N LYS A 113 5.66 -10.78 18.72
CA LYS A 113 5.96 -9.33 18.63
C LYS A 113 7.47 -9.17 18.91
N LYS A 114 8.17 -8.47 18.01
CA LYS A 114 9.63 -8.23 18.10
C LYS A 114 9.90 -6.99 18.92
#